data_AF-A0A7X7TXX2-F1
#
_entry.id   AF-A0A7X7TXX2-F1
#
_cell.length_a   1.000
_cell.length_b   1.000
_cell.length_c   1.000
_cell.angle_alpha   90.00
_cell.angle_beta   90.00
_cell.angle_gamma   90.00
#
_symmetry.space_group_name_H-M   'P 1'
#
loop_
_entity.id
_entity.type
_entity.pdbx_description
1 polymer ?
#
loop_
_entity_poly.entity_id
_entity_poly.type
_entity_poly.pdbx_seq_one_letter_code
_entity_poly.pdbx_strand_id
1 'polypeptide(L)'
;DARSVLAGLVISGSPRGVFCNAAAPTIFNCRILDNTGFGIALMAGSAPTLVNCIIAGNASHGISLEEGALAVIDHCTIVGNRLAIVGGSPIVTNSILWDNSPDGVTPPISGGAAVTYSDVQGGYEGQGNIDELPRFVEPGQWANPGTPQVAWVRGNYHVFADSPCVDAGNPAFTPTVLTTDIDGHARILGSRTDIGCDEVPQPVHVTWLGHAAVRIAWKDLVLYVDPYRLTTSPQDADLILITHSHSDHYSPSDIARVRTGKTEFVAPADVVKALGAGQVLLPGQSIEILGLAIDGVAAYNLTKTNHPKANNWLGFVVTVGSSRIYCAGDTDLTDEMKAITDVDLAFLPAGGTYTMDAAEAALATRFVQPTLAVPYHWGTVTGTVADAERFASLAACNVKVMSAGQTISSEDWSRDFTFVAHWTFDESHGLIASDSAGDYDATLAGGPLWQPMAGRLNGAILLDGVDDCITTPFILNPSQKTFSVFAWIKVGGPGQTILSQIGGANWLLADPSTGALATQLKMSGRGSKDLISSAVVTDGQWHRVGLTWDGSTRALYVDDVEVARDTQTSLAGGTNGLRLGAGPNAEATTFWSGWIDDVRIYTRVVVP
;
A
#
# COMPACT_ATOMS: atom_id res chain seq x y z
N ASP A 1 -1.63 -27.54 -29.12
CA ASP A 1 -3.05 -27.23 -28.88
C ASP A 1 -3.16 -25.75 -28.54
N ALA A 2 -4.11 -25.02 -29.15
CA ALA A 2 -4.31 -23.56 -28.94
C ALA A 2 -4.83 -23.21 -27.53
N ARG A 3 -5.00 -24.22 -26.66
CA ARG A 3 -5.41 -24.08 -25.25
C ARG A 3 -4.26 -24.18 -24.25
N SER A 4 -3.02 -24.25 -24.73
CA SER A 4 -1.85 -24.41 -23.85
C SER A 4 -1.48 -23.06 -23.26
N VAL A 5 -1.41 -22.97 -21.93
CA VAL A 5 -1.04 -21.74 -21.21
C VAL A 5 0.19 -22.01 -20.36
N LEU A 6 1.23 -21.19 -20.55
CA LEU A 6 2.38 -21.12 -19.66
C LEU A 6 2.23 -19.82 -18.86
N ALA A 7 2.08 -19.91 -17.54
CA ALA A 7 1.81 -18.76 -16.69
C ALA A 7 2.74 -18.73 -15.47
N GLY A 8 3.39 -17.59 -15.19
CA GLY A 8 4.15 -17.39 -13.95
C GLY A 8 5.44 -18.20 -13.81
N LEU A 9 5.94 -18.76 -14.91
CA LEU A 9 7.10 -19.67 -14.88
C LEU A 9 8.44 -18.92 -15.00
N VAL A 10 9.46 -19.41 -14.29
CA VAL A 10 10.87 -19.06 -14.54
C VAL A 10 11.52 -20.18 -15.36
N ILE A 11 12.02 -19.87 -16.56
CA ILE A 11 12.55 -20.83 -17.54
C ILE A 11 13.99 -20.47 -17.87
N SER A 12 14.95 -21.33 -17.52
CA SER A 12 16.39 -21.04 -17.66
C SER A 12 17.26 -22.27 -17.93
N GLY A 13 18.51 -22.03 -18.36
CA GLY A 13 19.58 -23.04 -18.46
C GLY A 13 19.47 -24.04 -19.61
N SER A 14 18.50 -23.89 -20.52
CA SER A 14 18.23 -24.86 -21.60
C SER A 14 18.74 -24.37 -22.96
N PRO A 15 19.03 -25.26 -23.94
CA PRO A 15 19.38 -24.83 -25.31
C PRO A 15 18.23 -24.10 -26.03
N ARG A 16 16.99 -24.37 -25.61
CA ARG A 16 15.77 -23.67 -26.01
C ARG A 16 14.91 -23.55 -24.75
N GLY A 17 14.68 -22.34 -24.26
CA GLY A 17 13.84 -22.11 -23.07
C GLY A 17 12.42 -22.58 -23.32
N VAL A 18 11.77 -22.01 -24.34
CA VAL A 18 10.46 -22.46 -24.83
C VAL A 18 10.59 -22.86 -26.30
N PHE A 19 10.10 -24.06 -26.64
CA PHE A 19 10.08 -24.55 -28.01
C PHE A 19 8.64 -24.80 -28.47
N CYS A 20 8.19 -24.05 -29.47
CA CYS A 20 6.88 -24.23 -30.11
C CYS A 20 7.06 -24.80 -31.50
N ASN A 21 6.37 -25.91 -31.78
CA ASN A 21 6.33 -26.54 -33.10
C ASN A 21 4.87 -26.79 -33.47
N ALA A 22 4.38 -26.12 -34.52
CA ALA A 22 2.98 -26.18 -34.95
C ALA A 22 1.98 -25.97 -33.78
N ALA A 23 2.31 -25.01 -32.90
CA ALA A 23 1.57 -24.73 -31.67
C ALA A 23 1.33 -23.23 -31.48
N ALA A 24 0.25 -22.87 -30.78
CA ALA A 24 -0.13 -21.49 -30.48
C ALA A 24 -0.47 -21.34 -29.00
N PRO A 25 0.51 -21.47 -28.09
CA PRO A 25 0.27 -21.28 -26.66
C PRO A 25 0.14 -19.80 -26.29
N THR A 26 -0.53 -19.52 -25.18
CA THR A 26 -0.38 -18.26 -24.47
C THR A 26 0.75 -18.39 -23.45
N ILE A 27 1.70 -17.47 -23.49
CA ILE A 27 2.82 -17.38 -22.55
C ILE A 27 2.63 -16.06 -21.79
N PHE A 28 2.42 -16.15 -20.48
CA PHE A 28 1.90 -15.07 -19.66
C PHE A 28 2.72 -14.94 -18.37
N ASN A 29 3.16 -13.75 -17.98
CA ASN A 29 3.89 -13.53 -16.72
C ASN A 29 5.12 -14.45 -16.55
N CYS A 30 5.78 -14.82 -17.65
CA CYS A 30 6.93 -15.73 -17.63
C CYS A 30 8.24 -14.96 -17.63
N ARG A 31 9.24 -15.50 -16.92
CA ARG A 31 10.63 -15.02 -16.92
C ARG A 31 11.50 -16.05 -17.64
N ILE A 32 11.91 -15.77 -18.86
CA ILE A 32 12.67 -16.67 -19.75
C ILE A 32 14.10 -16.16 -19.83
N LEU A 33 14.96 -16.70 -18.98
CA LEU A 33 16.23 -16.09 -18.59
C LEU A 33 17.40 -17.05 -18.79
N ASP A 34 18.58 -16.55 -19.14
CA ASP A 34 19.85 -17.30 -19.03
C ASP A 34 19.79 -18.70 -19.66
N ASN A 35 19.17 -18.82 -20.84
CA ASN A 35 19.17 -20.05 -21.59
C ASN A 35 20.47 -20.18 -22.40
N THR A 36 21.00 -21.40 -22.50
CA THR A 36 22.26 -21.70 -23.21
C THR A 36 22.13 -21.59 -24.73
N GLY A 37 20.91 -21.37 -25.24
CA GLY A 37 20.64 -21.03 -26.63
C GLY A 37 19.52 -20.00 -26.74
N PHE A 38 18.43 -20.35 -27.41
CA PHE A 38 17.31 -19.43 -27.64
C PHE A 38 16.45 -19.28 -26.38
N GLY A 39 15.95 -18.07 -26.12
CA GLY A 39 14.88 -17.89 -25.12
C GLY A 39 13.63 -18.62 -25.57
N ILE A 40 13.13 -18.28 -26.76
CA ILE A 40 11.96 -18.88 -27.38
C ILE A 40 12.29 -19.23 -28.84
N ALA A 41 12.02 -20.46 -29.23
CA ALA A 41 12.19 -20.96 -30.60
C ALA A 41 10.84 -21.41 -31.17
N LEU A 42 10.44 -20.80 -32.29
CA LEU A 42 9.14 -20.95 -32.94
C LEU A 42 9.33 -21.55 -34.34
N MET A 43 8.66 -22.67 -34.62
CA MET A 43 8.81 -23.42 -35.87
C MET A 43 7.46 -23.92 -36.42
N ALA A 44 7.46 -24.32 -37.69
CA ALA A 44 6.36 -24.97 -38.39
C ALA A 44 5.01 -24.26 -38.21
N GLY A 45 4.97 -22.95 -38.51
CA GLY A 45 3.73 -22.16 -38.43
C GLY A 45 3.18 -21.97 -37.00
N SER A 46 4.01 -22.14 -35.96
CA SER A 46 3.61 -21.80 -34.59
C SER A 46 3.23 -20.32 -34.46
N ALA A 47 2.28 -20.00 -33.57
CA ALA A 47 1.74 -18.65 -33.40
C ALA A 47 1.41 -18.35 -31.93
N PRO A 48 2.39 -18.32 -31.01
CA PRO A 48 2.13 -17.97 -29.63
C PRO A 48 1.72 -16.51 -29.42
N THR A 49 1.04 -16.26 -28.31
CA THR A 49 0.82 -14.93 -27.76
C THR A 49 1.62 -14.79 -26.47
N LEU A 50 2.52 -13.82 -26.42
CA LEU A 50 3.37 -13.52 -25.29
C LEU A 50 2.87 -12.22 -24.66
N VAL A 51 2.58 -12.28 -23.37
CA VAL A 51 2.04 -11.15 -22.63
C VAL A 51 2.79 -11.02 -21.32
N ASN A 52 3.24 -9.82 -20.98
CA ASN A 52 3.85 -9.54 -19.68
C ASN A 52 5.04 -10.47 -19.34
N CYS A 53 5.93 -10.70 -20.31
CA CYS A 53 7.06 -11.61 -20.13
C CYS A 53 8.39 -10.85 -20.08
N ILE A 54 9.33 -11.38 -19.30
CA ILE A 54 10.73 -10.94 -19.31
C ILE A 54 11.54 -11.98 -20.05
N ILE A 55 12.23 -11.58 -21.13
CA ILE A 55 13.06 -12.46 -21.96
C ILE A 55 14.48 -11.89 -21.96
N ALA A 56 15.34 -12.42 -21.10
CA ALA A 56 16.61 -11.76 -20.82
C ALA A 56 17.83 -12.68 -20.79
N GLY A 57 18.95 -12.19 -21.33
CA GLY A 57 20.24 -12.86 -21.16
C GLY A 57 20.33 -14.26 -21.76
N ASN A 58 19.59 -14.54 -22.84
CA ASN A 58 19.72 -15.82 -23.52
C ASN A 58 20.95 -15.79 -24.43
N ALA A 59 21.74 -16.87 -24.47
CA ALA A 59 23.01 -16.91 -25.20
C ALA A 59 22.86 -16.78 -26.74
N SER A 60 21.65 -16.99 -27.25
CA SER A 60 21.24 -16.74 -28.64
C SER A 60 20.15 -15.66 -28.70
N HIS A 61 19.21 -15.76 -29.63
CA HIS A 61 18.11 -14.82 -29.77
C HIS A 61 17.11 -14.97 -28.63
N GLY A 62 16.52 -13.85 -28.21
CA GLY A 62 15.40 -13.84 -27.27
C GLY A 62 14.23 -14.63 -27.85
N ILE A 63 13.82 -14.29 -29.07
CA ILE A 63 12.77 -14.97 -29.83
C ILE A 63 13.25 -15.25 -31.26
N SER A 64 13.13 -16.50 -31.70
CA SER A 64 13.43 -16.93 -33.06
C SER A 64 12.19 -17.49 -33.74
N LEU A 65 11.88 -16.99 -34.94
CA LEU A 65 10.74 -17.38 -35.77
C LEU A 65 11.22 -17.99 -37.08
N GLU A 66 10.96 -19.28 -37.26
CA GLU A 66 11.35 -20.05 -38.43
C GLU A 66 10.13 -20.72 -39.09
N GLU A 67 10.28 -21.16 -40.34
CA GLU A 67 9.29 -22.00 -41.04
C GLU A 67 7.84 -21.45 -41.00
N GLY A 68 7.69 -20.15 -41.28
CA GLY A 68 6.38 -19.48 -41.32
C GLY A 68 5.75 -19.20 -39.94
N ALA A 69 6.53 -19.30 -38.86
CA ALA A 69 6.06 -18.93 -37.53
C ALA A 69 5.67 -17.44 -37.42
N LEU A 70 4.68 -17.19 -36.56
CA LEU A 70 4.17 -15.87 -36.19
C LEU A 70 4.29 -15.71 -34.66
N ALA A 71 4.15 -14.49 -34.15
CA ALA A 71 3.96 -14.25 -32.72
C ALA A 71 3.25 -12.92 -32.50
N VAL A 72 2.48 -12.84 -31.42
CA VAL A 72 2.01 -11.58 -30.85
C VAL A 72 2.75 -11.37 -29.54
N ILE A 73 3.39 -10.22 -29.37
CA ILE A 73 4.24 -9.89 -28.22
C ILE A 73 3.74 -8.57 -27.65
N ASP A 74 3.31 -8.59 -26.39
CA ASP A 74 2.64 -7.46 -25.76
C ASP A 74 3.10 -7.28 -24.31
N HIS A 75 3.37 -6.03 -23.89
CA HIS A 75 3.89 -5.71 -22.54
C HIS A 75 5.11 -6.56 -22.14
N CYS A 76 6.01 -6.86 -23.09
CA CYS A 76 7.18 -7.69 -22.81
C CYS A 76 8.45 -6.85 -22.68
N THR A 77 9.37 -7.28 -21.82
CA THR A 77 10.71 -6.72 -21.69
C THR A 77 11.73 -7.72 -22.21
N ILE A 78 12.34 -7.43 -23.35
CA ILE A 78 13.29 -8.29 -24.06
C ILE A 78 14.66 -7.62 -24.05
N VAL A 79 15.63 -8.17 -23.32
CA VAL A 79 16.89 -7.46 -23.03
C VAL A 79 18.11 -8.37 -22.94
N GLY A 80 19.29 -7.88 -23.31
CA GLY A 80 20.55 -8.62 -23.09
C GLY A 80 20.72 -9.91 -23.89
N ASN A 81 19.89 -10.15 -24.90
CA ASN A 81 20.01 -11.32 -25.77
C ASN A 81 20.97 -11.01 -26.94
N ARG A 82 21.41 -12.04 -27.66
CA ARG A 82 22.23 -11.83 -28.87
C ARG A 82 21.51 -10.96 -29.90
N LEU A 83 20.22 -11.19 -30.08
CA LEU A 83 19.26 -10.31 -30.77
C LEU A 83 17.91 -10.48 -30.07
N ALA A 84 17.05 -9.47 -30.10
CA ALA A 84 15.76 -9.54 -29.43
C ALA A 84 14.84 -10.52 -30.17
N ILE A 85 14.61 -10.26 -31.47
CA ILE A 85 13.67 -10.99 -32.32
C ILE A 85 14.30 -11.25 -33.68
N VAL A 86 14.27 -12.49 -34.14
CA VAL A 86 14.85 -12.89 -35.44
C VAL A 86 13.86 -13.75 -36.24
N GLY A 87 13.63 -13.36 -37.49
CA GLY A 87 12.78 -14.05 -38.46
C GLY A 87 11.31 -13.68 -38.36
N GLY A 88 10.53 -14.17 -39.33
CA GLY A 88 9.08 -14.00 -39.38
C GLY A 88 8.60 -12.54 -39.48
N SER A 89 7.32 -12.37 -39.13
CA SER A 89 6.61 -11.08 -39.08
C SER A 89 5.74 -10.98 -37.83
N PRO A 90 6.34 -10.91 -36.63
CA PRO A 90 5.59 -10.79 -35.39
C PRO A 90 4.95 -9.41 -35.25
N ILE A 91 3.91 -9.34 -34.41
CA ILE A 91 3.31 -8.10 -33.94
C ILE A 91 3.88 -7.81 -32.55
N VAL A 92 4.41 -6.60 -32.35
CA VAL A 92 5.01 -6.15 -31.08
C VAL A 92 4.32 -4.88 -30.62
N THR A 93 3.75 -4.90 -29.42
CA THR A 93 3.03 -3.78 -28.81
C THR A 93 3.48 -3.55 -27.37
N ASN A 94 3.49 -2.29 -26.92
CA ASN A 94 3.78 -1.91 -25.52
C ASN A 94 5.01 -2.61 -24.93
N SER A 95 6.06 -2.87 -25.71
CA SER A 95 7.18 -3.72 -25.30
C SER A 95 8.52 -2.98 -25.33
N ILE A 96 9.43 -3.35 -24.43
CA ILE A 96 10.81 -2.84 -24.40
C ILE A 96 11.74 -3.84 -25.08
N LEU A 97 12.48 -3.41 -26.09
CA LEU A 97 13.55 -4.16 -26.75
C LEU A 97 14.85 -3.37 -26.63
N TRP A 98 15.62 -3.65 -25.58
CA TRP A 98 16.79 -2.85 -25.22
C TRP A 98 18.03 -3.67 -24.87
N ASP A 99 19.20 -3.15 -25.19
CA ASP A 99 20.50 -3.82 -24.95
C ASP A 99 20.55 -5.25 -25.52
N ASN A 100 19.91 -5.45 -26.68
CA ASN A 100 20.06 -6.66 -27.45
C ASN A 100 21.06 -6.39 -28.56
N SER A 101 21.89 -7.38 -28.89
CA SER A 101 23.08 -7.24 -29.71
C SER A 101 24.29 -6.67 -28.97
N PRO A 102 25.18 -7.55 -28.45
CA PRO A 102 26.41 -7.14 -27.77
C PRO A 102 27.37 -6.28 -28.60
N ASP A 103 27.17 -6.20 -29.92
CA ASP A 103 27.95 -5.32 -30.80
C ASP A 103 27.46 -3.86 -30.82
N GLY A 104 26.28 -3.58 -30.25
CA GLY A 104 25.67 -2.25 -30.19
C GLY A 104 25.31 -1.63 -31.54
N VAL A 105 25.40 -2.38 -32.64
CA VAL A 105 25.20 -1.89 -34.02
C VAL A 105 24.14 -2.69 -34.77
N THR A 106 23.99 -3.98 -34.48
CA THR A 106 22.95 -4.79 -35.12
C THR A 106 21.58 -4.44 -34.53
N PRO A 107 20.57 -4.11 -35.36
CA PRO A 107 19.23 -3.81 -34.87
C PRO A 107 18.65 -4.96 -34.03
N PRO A 108 17.91 -4.66 -32.95
CA PRO A 108 17.37 -5.68 -32.05
C PRO A 108 16.38 -6.63 -32.74
N ILE A 109 15.71 -6.15 -33.80
CA ILE A 109 14.78 -6.92 -34.63
C ILE A 109 15.41 -7.18 -36.00
N SER A 110 15.44 -8.44 -36.42
CA SER A 110 15.81 -8.86 -37.77
C SER A 110 14.64 -9.61 -38.42
N GLY A 111 13.86 -8.95 -39.27
CA GLY A 111 12.65 -9.52 -39.88
C GLY A 111 11.63 -8.45 -40.26
N GLY A 112 10.42 -8.87 -40.64
CA GLY A 112 9.35 -7.96 -41.05
C GLY A 112 8.32 -7.73 -39.93
N ALA A 113 8.77 -7.32 -38.75
CA ALA A 113 7.88 -7.12 -37.60
C ALA A 113 7.02 -5.85 -37.77
N ALA A 114 5.79 -5.88 -37.25
CA ALA A 114 4.96 -4.70 -37.06
C ALA A 114 5.06 -4.27 -35.60
N VAL A 115 5.61 -3.09 -35.34
CA VAL A 115 5.91 -2.61 -33.98
C VAL A 115 5.17 -1.30 -33.73
N THR A 116 4.42 -1.20 -32.64
CA THR A 116 3.75 0.05 -32.23
C THR A 116 3.81 0.23 -30.71
N TYR A 117 3.81 1.48 -30.25
CA TYR A 117 3.86 1.83 -28.82
C TYR A 117 4.96 1.10 -28.05
N SER A 118 6.11 0.86 -28.67
CA SER A 118 7.21 0.07 -28.09
C SER A 118 8.49 0.88 -28.05
N ASP A 119 9.35 0.59 -27.08
CA ASP A 119 10.67 1.19 -26.95
C ASP A 119 11.70 0.26 -27.58
N VAL A 120 12.32 0.69 -28.68
CA VAL A 120 13.22 -0.16 -29.46
C VAL A 120 14.53 0.56 -29.68
N GLN A 121 15.60 0.00 -29.12
CA GLN A 121 16.94 0.55 -29.25
C GLN A 121 17.37 0.70 -30.72
N GLY A 122 17.79 1.91 -31.09
CA GLY A 122 18.16 2.26 -32.46
C GLY A 122 16.96 2.61 -33.36
N GLY A 123 15.76 2.65 -32.79
CA GLY A 123 14.51 3.04 -33.44
C GLY A 123 13.87 1.94 -34.29
N TYR A 124 12.54 2.03 -34.44
CA TYR A 124 11.76 1.19 -35.34
C TYR A 124 10.50 1.92 -35.82
N GLU A 125 10.19 1.83 -37.12
CA GLU A 125 9.02 2.51 -37.68
C GLU A 125 7.70 1.98 -37.09
N GLY A 126 6.86 2.91 -36.62
CA GLY A 126 5.54 2.58 -36.10
C GLY A 126 4.96 3.67 -35.21
N GLN A 127 3.63 3.69 -35.07
CA GLN A 127 2.96 4.67 -34.24
C GLN A 127 3.33 4.48 -32.76
N GLY A 128 3.71 5.58 -32.09
CA GLY A 128 3.96 5.59 -30.66
C GLY A 128 5.26 4.91 -30.22
N ASN A 129 6.09 4.43 -31.15
CA ASN A 129 7.39 3.88 -30.81
C ASN A 129 8.33 4.99 -30.33
N ILE A 130 9.22 4.63 -29.41
CA ILE A 130 10.28 5.49 -28.89
C ILE A 130 11.64 4.77 -29.01
N ASP A 131 12.71 5.55 -28.92
CA ASP A 131 14.11 5.08 -28.88
C ASP A 131 14.81 5.89 -27.79
N GLU A 132 14.48 5.58 -26.54
CA GLU A 132 14.95 6.32 -25.38
C GLU A 132 15.41 5.33 -24.31
N LEU A 133 16.37 5.72 -23.47
CA LEU A 133 16.87 4.79 -22.45
C LEU A 133 15.72 4.36 -21.50
N PRO A 134 15.43 3.05 -21.32
CA PRO A 134 14.31 2.59 -20.50
C PRO A 134 14.42 2.90 -19.01
N ARG A 135 15.63 3.25 -18.53
CA ARG A 135 15.95 3.53 -17.12
C ARG A 135 15.48 2.41 -16.18
N PHE A 136 15.97 1.20 -16.41
CA PHE A 136 15.79 0.10 -15.46
C PHE A 136 16.48 0.38 -14.12
N VAL A 137 15.89 -0.11 -13.02
CA VAL A 137 16.46 -0.03 -11.67
C VAL A 137 17.86 -0.63 -11.63
N GLU A 138 18.03 -1.81 -12.24
CA GLU A 138 19.34 -2.42 -12.43
C GLU A 138 19.36 -3.23 -13.74
N PRO A 139 20.02 -2.77 -14.82
CA PRO A 139 20.08 -3.55 -16.05
C PRO A 139 20.87 -4.85 -15.84
N GLY A 140 20.41 -5.93 -16.47
CA GLY A 140 21.16 -7.19 -16.48
C GLY A 140 22.40 -7.08 -17.36
N GLN A 141 23.43 -7.89 -17.07
CA GLN A 141 24.70 -7.82 -17.79
C GLN A 141 25.38 -9.18 -17.90
N TRP A 142 26.12 -9.39 -18.99
CA TRP A 142 26.97 -10.56 -19.14
C TRP A 142 28.29 -10.36 -18.38
N ALA A 143 28.53 -11.18 -17.35
CA ALA A 143 29.80 -11.18 -16.63
C ALA A 143 30.91 -11.84 -17.46
N ASN A 144 32.12 -11.27 -17.38
CA ASN A 144 33.34 -11.74 -18.06
C ASN A 144 33.18 -11.95 -19.58
N PRO A 145 32.77 -10.92 -20.35
CA PRO A 145 32.64 -11.05 -21.79
C PRO A 145 33.98 -11.46 -22.41
N GLY A 146 34.00 -12.62 -23.09
CA GLY A 146 35.19 -13.15 -23.77
C GLY A 146 35.99 -14.23 -23.02
N THR A 147 35.54 -14.72 -21.86
CA THR A 147 36.10 -15.92 -21.22
C THR A 147 35.17 -17.14 -21.36
N PRO A 148 35.62 -18.38 -21.11
CA PRO A 148 34.75 -19.56 -21.13
C PRO A 148 33.68 -19.58 -20.03
N GLN A 149 33.72 -18.66 -19.07
CA GLN A 149 32.75 -18.52 -17.98
C GLN A 149 31.81 -17.31 -18.19
N VAL A 150 31.29 -17.14 -19.41
CA VAL A 150 30.23 -16.17 -19.69
C VAL A 150 28.99 -16.58 -18.89
N ALA A 151 28.58 -15.74 -17.95
CA ALA A 151 27.39 -15.97 -17.12
C ALA A 151 26.52 -14.72 -17.12
N TRP A 152 25.21 -14.88 -17.28
CA TRP A 152 24.27 -13.77 -17.19
C TRP A 152 24.05 -13.38 -15.73
N VAL A 153 24.29 -12.11 -15.41
CA VAL A 153 23.88 -11.49 -14.15
C VAL A 153 22.51 -10.88 -14.39
N ARG A 154 21.49 -11.43 -13.74
CA ARG A 154 20.11 -10.97 -13.86
C ARG A 154 19.99 -9.54 -13.34
N GLY A 155 19.27 -8.70 -14.09
CA GLY A 155 18.93 -7.36 -13.67
C GLY A 155 17.60 -7.27 -12.93
N ASN A 156 17.34 -6.10 -12.37
CA ASN A 156 16.05 -5.61 -11.96
C ASN A 156 15.44 -4.73 -13.07
N TYR A 157 14.51 -5.30 -13.83
CA TYR A 157 13.89 -4.65 -15.00
C TYR A 157 12.64 -3.81 -14.69
N HIS A 158 12.40 -3.50 -13.41
CA HIS A 158 11.48 -2.42 -13.09
C HIS A 158 12.03 -1.11 -13.67
N VAL A 159 11.16 -0.22 -14.12
CA VAL A 159 11.55 1.09 -14.66
C VAL A 159 11.42 2.16 -13.58
N PHE A 160 12.30 3.16 -13.58
CA PHE A 160 12.15 4.30 -12.68
C PHE A 160 10.94 5.16 -13.07
N ALA A 161 10.38 5.88 -12.10
CA ALA A 161 9.24 6.78 -12.31
C ALA A 161 9.50 7.92 -13.31
N ASP A 162 10.77 8.25 -13.57
CA ASP A 162 11.18 9.24 -14.57
C ASP A 162 11.54 8.60 -15.93
N SER A 163 11.24 7.32 -16.12
CA SER A 163 11.47 6.60 -17.37
C SER A 163 10.57 7.14 -18.49
N PRO A 164 11.10 7.27 -19.72
CA PRO A 164 10.29 7.60 -20.90
C PRO A 164 9.29 6.49 -21.28
N CYS A 165 9.43 5.29 -20.71
CA CYS A 165 8.47 4.20 -20.89
C CYS A 165 7.18 4.38 -20.05
N VAL A 166 7.22 5.21 -19.00
CA VAL A 166 6.06 5.46 -18.13
C VAL A 166 4.97 6.22 -18.89
N ASP A 167 3.73 5.74 -18.83
CA ASP A 167 2.54 6.20 -19.55
C ASP A 167 2.70 6.27 -21.09
N ALA A 168 3.73 5.66 -21.68
CA ALA A 168 4.01 5.75 -23.11
C ALA A 168 3.28 4.67 -23.94
N GLY A 169 2.85 3.58 -23.32
CA GLY A 169 2.09 2.50 -23.94
C GLY A 169 0.63 2.88 -24.23
N ASN A 170 -0.06 2.07 -25.06
CA ASN A 170 -1.45 2.31 -25.40
C ASN A 170 -2.38 1.23 -24.81
N PRO A 171 -3.33 1.61 -23.93
CA PRO A 171 -4.21 0.65 -23.25
C PRO A 171 -5.18 -0.07 -24.20
N ALA A 172 -5.38 0.42 -25.43
CA ALA A 172 -6.23 -0.25 -26.42
C ALA A 172 -5.66 -1.59 -26.91
N PHE A 173 -4.36 -1.84 -26.71
CA PHE A 173 -3.72 -3.11 -27.03
C PHE A 173 -3.65 -4.08 -25.84
N THR A 174 -3.93 -3.60 -24.62
CA THR A 174 -3.91 -4.41 -23.40
C THR A 174 -4.95 -5.53 -23.49
N PRO A 175 -4.53 -6.82 -23.46
CA PRO A 175 -5.45 -7.94 -23.48
C PRO A 175 -6.39 -7.89 -22.28
N THR A 176 -7.67 -8.21 -22.47
CA THR A 176 -8.67 -8.23 -21.38
C THR A 176 -8.33 -9.19 -20.25
N VAL A 177 -7.45 -10.18 -20.51
CA VAL A 177 -6.94 -11.13 -19.51
C VAL A 177 -5.77 -10.58 -18.69
N LEU A 178 -5.14 -9.49 -19.11
CA LEU A 178 -4.03 -8.85 -18.42
C LEU A 178 -4.58 -7.76 -17.49
N THR A 179 -4.95 -8.15 -16.28
CA THR A 179 -5.46 -7.21 -15.26
C THR A 179 -4.34 -6.60 -14.42
N THR A 180 -3.20 -7.29 -14.32
CA THR A 180 -2.07 -6.85 -13.49
C THR A 180 -0.73 -6.95 -14.22
N ASP A 181 0.26 -6.23 -13.70
CA ASP A 181 1.64 -6.25 -14.17
C ASP A 181 2.45 -7.44 -13.64
N ILE A 182 3.78 -7.42 -13.82
CA ILE A 182 4.67 -8.50 -13.37
C ILE A 182 4.80 -8.58 -11.84
N ASP A 183 4.40 -7.53 -11.12
CA ASP A 183 4.47 -7.42 -9.66
C ASP A 183 3.09 -7.43 -8.99
N GLY A 184 2.02 -7.42 -9.80
CA GLY A 184 0.63 -7.51 -9.35
C GLY A 184 -0.10 -6.17 -9.29
N HIS A 185 0.52 -5.06 -9.70
CA HIS A 185 -0.15 -3.76 -9.83
C HIS A 185 -1.15 -3.78 -10.97
N ALA A 186 -2.18 -2.93 -10.91
CA ALA A 186 -3.15 -2.83 -12.00
C ALA A 186 -2.45 -2.43 -13.31
N ARG A 187 -2.77 -3.12 -14.42
CA ARG A 187 -2.10 -2.91 -15.72
C ARG A 187 -2.36 -1.52 -16.33
N ILE A 188 -3.49 -0.91 -16.00
CA ILE A 188 -3.84 0.42 -16.50
C ILE A 188 -3.94 1.32 -15.27
N LEU A 189 -2.95 2.17 -15.09
CA LEU A 189 -2.92 3.19 -14.04
C LEU A 189 -3.36 4.53 -14.64
N GLY A 190 -4.52 5.03 -14.21
CA GLY A 190 -5.16 6.19 -14.85
C GLY A 190 -5.72 5.87 -16.24
N SER A 191 -5.17 6.46 -17.30
CA SER A 191 -5.67 6.34 -18.68
C SER A 191 -4.65 5.78 -19.68
N ARG A 192 -3.49 5.34 -19.20
CA ARG A 192 -2.35 4.85 -19.99
C ARG A 192 -1.80 3.58 -19.35
N THR A 193 -0.84 2.96 -20.03
CA THR A 193 -0.08 1.79 -19.58
C THR A 193 1.38 2.07 -19.89
N ASP A 194 2.28 1.51 -19.12
CA ASP A 194 3.71 1.62 -19.35
C ASP A 194 4.15 0.72 -20.52
N ILE A 195 5.23 1.10 -21.19
CA ILE A 195 5.89 0.22 -22.16
C ILE A 195 6.74 -0.78 -21.36
N GLY A 196 6.52 -2.08 -21.57
CA GLY A 196 7.24 -3.16 -20.89
C GLY A 196 6.34 -3.99 -19.97
N CYS A 197 6.97 -4.83 -19.14
CA CYS A 197 6.27 -5.75 -18.24
C CYS A 197 5.84 -5.12 -16.90
N ASP A 198 6.49 -4.04 -16.49
CA ASP A 198 6.31 -3.34 -15.22
C ASP A 198 5.38 -2.12 -15.41
N GLU A 199 4.50 -1.86 -14.45
CA GLU A 199 3.77 -0.58 -14.35
C GLU A 199 4.28 0.16 -13.12
N VAL A 200 4.76 1.39 -13.31
CA VAL A 200 5.20 2.22 -12.18
C VAL A 200 3.96 2.77 -11.47
N PRO A 201 3.77 2.47 -10.17
CA PRO A 201 2.70 3.06 -9.39
C PRO A 201 2.75 4.58 -9.45
N GLN A 202 1.61 5.20 -9.73
CA GLN A 202 1.44 6.66 -9.70
C GLN A 202 0.46 7.03 -8.60
N PRO A 203 0.88 6.90 -7.33
CA PRO A 203 -0.01 7.04 -6.21
C PRO A 203 -0.62 8.43 -6.13
N VAL A 204 -1.87 8.47 -5.70
CA VAL A 204 -2.52 9.71 -5.29
C VAL A 204 -2.16 9.96 -3.83
N HIS A 205 -1.53 11.10 -3.56
CA HIS A 205 -1.17 11.51 -2.21
C HIS A 205 -2.24 12.45 -1.65
N VAL A 206 -2.77 12.09 -0.49
CA VAL A 206 -3.83 12.87 0.17
C VAL A 206 -3.37 13.32 1.54
N THR A 207 -3.39 14.63 1.75
CA THR A 207 -3.04 15.29 3.02
C THR A 207 -4.30 15.84 3.67
N TRP A 208 -4.60 15.42 4.90
CA TRP A 208 -5.62 16.10 5.71
C TRP A 208 -4.98 17.30 6.40
N LEU A 209 -5.44 18.51 6.10
CA LEU A 209 -4.86 19.76 6.60
C LEU A 209 -5.52 20.24 7.91
N GLY A 210 -6.52 19.51 8.39
CA GLY A 210 -7.33 19.85 9.57
C GLY A 210 -8.72 20.36 9.19
N HIS A 211 -9.67 20.30 10.13
CA HIS A 211 -11.08 20.61 9.88
C HIS A 211 -11.61 19.88 8.63
N ALA A 212 -12.13 20.58 7.62
CA ALA A 212 -12.54 20.01 6.33
C ALA A 212 -11.54 20.24 5.19
N ALA A 213 -10.34 20.77 5.49
CA ALA A 213 -9.34 21.10 4.47
C ALA A 213 -8.57 19.85 4.04
N VAL A 214 -8.58 19.56 2.74
CA VAL A 214 -7.90 18.40 2.15
C VAL A 214 -7.05 18.87 0.96
N ARG A 215 -5.80 18.39 0.87
CA ARG A 215 -4.95 18.53 -0.32
C ARG A 215 -4.79 17.18 -0.98
N ILE A 216 -5.00 17.12 -2.28
CA ILE A 216 -4.84 15.91 -3.09
C ILE A 216 -3.80 16.24 -4.17
N ALA A 217 -2.76 15.41 -4.27
CA ALA A 217 -1.70 15.58 -5.25
C ALA A 217 -1.51 14.28 -6.05
N TRP A 218 -1.35 14.42 -7.36
CA TRP A 218 -1.14 13.31 -8.28
C TRP A 218 -0.33 13.80 -9.48
N LYS A 219 0.83 13.17 -9.72
CA LYS A 219 1.85 13.68 -10.65
C LYS A 219 2.18 15.15 -10.33
N ASP A 220 2.11 16.02 -11.34
CA ASP A 220 2.33 17.46 -11.22
C ASP A 220 1.07 18.24 -10.82
N LEU A 221 -0.09 17.59 -10.66
CA LEU A 221 -1.35 18.26 -10.30
C LEU A 221 -1.55 18.32 -8.79
N VAL A 222 -1.94 19.49 -8.30
CA VAL A 222 -2.33 19.70 -6.90
C VAL A 222 -3.70 20.36 -6.83
N LEU A 223 -4.61 19.74 -6.08
CA LEU A 223 -5.94 20.28 -5.80
C LEU A 223 -6.20 20.40 -4.30
N TYR A 224 -6.98 21.41 -3.93
CA TYR A 224 -7.40 21.67 -2.56
C TYR A 224 -8.92 21.67 -2.44
N VAL A 225 -9.44 21.06 -1.38
CA VAL A 225 -10.83 21.19 -0.95
C VAL A 225 -10.86 22.01 0.33
N ASP A 226 -11.68 23.06 0.36
CA ASP A 226 -11.94 23.90 1.54
C ASP A 226 -10.69 24.32 2.34
N PRO A 227 -9.67 24.95 1.71
CA PRO A 227 -8.47 25.38 2.42
C PRO A 227 -8.83 26.33 3.57
N TYR A 228 -8.53 25.93 4.81
CA TYR A 228 -8.88 26.67 6.02
C TYR A 228 -7.81 26.50 7.12
N ARG A 229 -7.44 27.60 7.79
CA ARG A 229 -6.44 27.63 8.88
C ARG A 229 -5.10 27.02 8.48
N LEU A 230 -4.67 27.29 7.25
CA LEU A 230 -3.38 26.80 6.76
C LEU A 230 -2.24 27.47 7.54
N THR A 231 -1.17 26.73 7.76
CA THR A 231 0.06 27.23 8.41
C THR A 231 1.15 27.59 7.41
N THR A 232 1.04 27.10 6.17
CA THR A 232 1.98 27.33 5.07
C THR A 232 1.33 28.12 3.93
N SER A 233 2.15 28.53 2.95
CA SER A 233 1.71 29.26 1.75
C SER A 233 2.45 28.76 0.51
N PRO A 234 2.23 27.49 0.10
CA PRO A 234 3.01 26.84 -0.95
C PRO A 234 2.79 27.42 -2.36
N GLN A 235 1.63 28.05 -2.62
CA GLN A 235 1.26 28.55 -3.96
C GLN A 235 1.42 27.50 -5.06
N ASP A 236 0.89 26.30 -4.83
CA ASP A 236 1.01 25.13 -5.69
C ASP A 236 -0.35 24.65 -6.25
N ALA A 237 -1.48 25.26 -5.88
CA ALA A 237 -2.78 24.78 -6.31
C ALA A 237 -3.05 25.01 -7.81
N ASP A 238 -3.37 23.93 -8.52
CA ASP A 238 -3.92 23.97 -9.87
C ASP A 238 -5.45 24.09 -9.84
N LEU A 239 -6.11 23.44 -8.88
CA LEU A 239 -7.56 23.47 -8.68
C LEU A 239 -7.95 23.70 -7.23
N ILE A 240 -8.91 24.58 -6.98
CA ILE A 240 -9.53 24.76 -5.66
C ILE A 240 -11.04 24.46 -5.75
N LEU A 241 -11.49 23.49 -4.96
CA LEU A 241 -12.88 23.15 -4.75
C LEU A 241 -13.35 23.77 -3.43
N ILE A 242 -14.48 24.48 -3.45
CA ILE A 242 -15.10 25.01 -2.23
C ILE A 242 -16.51 24.43 -2.10
N THR A 243 -16.80 23.76 -1.00
CA THR A 243 -18.07 23.05 -0.78
C THR A 243 -19.24 23.99 -0.55
N HIS A 244 -19.01 25.06 0.24
CA HIS A 244 -20.02 26.04 0.62
C HIS A 244 -19.42 27.34 1.19
N SER A 245 -20.28 28.32 1.51
CA SER A 245 -19.87 29.69 1.82
C SER A 245 -19.62 29.99 3.31
N HIS A 246 -19.69 29.02 4.22
CA HIS A 246 -19.31 29.25 5.62
C HIS A 246 -17.81 29.55 5.74
N SER A 247 -17.45 30.37 6.74
CA SER A 247 -16.09 30.94 6.86
C SER A 247 -15.01 29.93 7.24
N ASP A 248 -15.40 28.75 7.72
CA ASP A 248 -14.54 27.61 8.00
C ASP A 248 -14.31 26.68 6.80
N HIS A 249 -14.86 27.03 5.63
CA HIS A 249 -14.65 26.34 4.35
C HIS A 249 -14.24 27.33 3.25
N TYR A 250 -14.99 28.42 3.10
CA TYR A 250 -14.64 29.55 2.25
C TYR A 250 -13.82 30.59 3.01
N SER A 251 -12.49 30.43 2.97
CA SER A 251 -11.54 31.38 3.55
C SER A 251 -10.72 32.08 2.46
N PRO A 252 -11.06 33.32 2.06
CA PRO A 252 -10.29 34.07 1.06
C PRO A 252 -8.81 34.21 1.41
N SER A 253 -8.46 34.30 2.70
CA SER A 253 -7.07 34.37 3.15
C SER A 253 -6.31 33.07 2.97
N ASP A 254 -6.93 31.91 3.17
CA ASP A 254 -6.29 30.60 2.97
C ASP A 254 -6.25 30.22 1.49
N ILE A 255 -7.30 30.55 0.72
CA ILE A 255 -7.29 30.45 -0.74
C ILE A 255 -6.10 31.23 -1.33
N ALA A 256 -5.82 32.44 -0.83
CA ALA A 256 -4.68 33.25 -1.28
C ALA A 256 -3.31 32.63 -0.97
N ARG A 257 -3.20 31.73 0.02
CA ARG A 257 -1.95 31.05 0.39
C ARG A 257 -1.56 29.92 -0.56
N VAL A 258 -2.55 29.29 -1.18
CA VAL A 258 -2.34 28.10 -2.03
C VAL A 258 -2.51 28.40 -3.52
N ARG A 259 -3.29 29.42 -3.89
CA ARG A 259 -3.53 29.72 -5.30
C ARG A 259 -2.33 30.36 -6.00
N THR A 260 -2.24 30.12 -7.30
CA THR A 260 -1.39 30.80 -8.28
C THR A 260 -2.24 31.66 -9.22
N GLY A 261 -1.59 32.28 -10.21
CA GLY A 261 -2.31 32.98 -11.29
C GLY A 261 -3.01 32.05 -12.30
N LYS A 262 -2.77 30.73 -12.21
CA LYS A 262 -3.35 29.71 -13.11
C LYS A 262 -4.41 28.84 -12.43
N THR A 263 -4.64 29.03 -11.13
CA THR A 263 -5.55 28.18 -10.35
C THR A 263 -6.98 28.31 -10.86
N GLU A 264 -7.58 27.17 -11.20
CA GLU A 264 -8.99 27.04 -11.51
C GLU A 264 -9.83 26.88 -10.23
N PHE A 265 -11.09 27.27 -10.30
CA PHE A 265 -12.01 27.23 -9.16
C PHE A 265 -13.34 26.56 -9.55
N VAL A 266 -13.85 25.69 -8.67
CA VAL A 266 -15.19 25.10 -8.79
C VAL A 266 -15.89 25.19 -7.45
N ALA A 267 -17.09 25.75 -7.42
CA ALA A 267 -17.85 25.94 -6.19
C ALA A 267 -19.36 26.16 -6.46
N PRO A 268 -20.22 26.20 -5.44
CA PRO A 268 -21.61 26.63 -5.59
C PRO A 268 -21.72 28.09 -6.03
N ALA A 269 -22.90 28.46 -6.51
CA ALA A 269 -23.15 29.77 -7.14
C ALA A 269 -22.90 30.97 -6.21
N ASP A 270 -23.19 30.85 -4.92
CA ASP A 270 -22.97 31.90 -3.93
C ASP A 270 -21.47 32.14 -3.66
N VAL A 271 -20.68 31.06 -3.58
CA VAL A 271 -19.22 31.13 -3.45
C VAL A 271 -18.58 31.72 -4.70
N VAL A 272 -18.93 31.25 -5.90
CA VAL A 272 -18.40 31.81 -7.16
C VAL A 272 -18.73 33.30 -7.28
N LYS A 273 -19.94 33.70 -6.90
CA LYS A 273 -20.34 35.10 -6.85
C LYS A 273 -19.52 35.92 -5.84
N ALA A 274 -19.22 35.37 -4.66
CA ALA A 274 -18.41 36.03 -3.64
C ALA A 274 -16.93 36.13 -4.05
N LEU A 275 -16.39 35.12 -4.72
CA LEU A 275 -15.01 35.07 -5.20
C LEU A 275 -14.81 35.96 -6.46
N GLY A 276 -15.85 36.10 -7.28
CA GLY A 276 -15.83 36.84 -8.54
C GLY A 276 -15.20 36.08 -9.71
N ALA A 277 -14.90 34.80 -9.53
CA ALA A 277 -14.29 33.91 -10.53
C ALA A 277 -14.61 32.44 -10.20
N GLY A 278 -14.42 31.54 -11.18
CA GLY A 278 -14.64 30.10 -11.04
C GLY A 278 -15.88 29.59 -11.77
N GLN A 279 -15.98 28.28 -11.85
CA GLN A 279 -17.10 27.56 -12.46
C GLN A 279 -18.12 27.18 -11.40
N VAL A 280 -19.40 27.42 -11.70
CA VAL A 280 -20.51 27.01 -10.83
C VAL A 280 -20.82 25.55 -11.06
N LEU A 281 -20.88 24.75 -9.98
CA LEU A 281 -21.39 23.38 -10.01
C LEU A 281 -22.65 23.26 -9.15
N LEU A 282 -23.60 22.44 -9.59
CA LEU A 282 -24.82 22.11 -8.83
C LEU A 282 -24.82 20.63 -8.41
N PRO A 283 -25.56 20.27 -7.34
CA PRO A 283 -25.74 18.87 -6.98
C PRO A 283 -26.28 18.03 -8.16
N GLY A 284 -25.66 16.87 -8.39
CA GLY A 284 -25.97 15.95 -9.48
C GLY A 284 -25.32 16.30 -10.82
N GLN A 285 -24.52 17.36 -10.90
CA GLN A 285 -23.76 17.71 -12.11
C GLN A 285 -22.32 17.22 -12.04
N SER A 286 -21.74 16.95 -13.20
CA SER A 286 -20.33 16.59 -13.37
C SER A 286 -19.67 17.56 -14.33
N ILE A 287 -18.39 17.87 -14.09
CA ILE A 287 -17.55 18.65 -15.02
C ILE A 287 -16.20 17.97 -15.22
N GLU A 288 -15.58 18.22 -16.37
CA GLU A 288 -14.18 17.88 -16.61
C GLU A 288 -13.33 19.15 -16.55
N ILE A 289 -12.29 19.14 -15.72
CA ILE A 289 -11.38 20.27 -15.54
C ILE A 289 -9.98 19.76 -15.24
N LEU A 290 -8.97 20.27 -15.96
CA LEU A 290 -7.56 19.82 -15.86
C LEU A 290 -7.37 18.30 -16.04
N GLY A 291 -8.23 17.65 -16.82
CA GLY A 291 -8.22 16.19 -17.01
C GLY A 291 -8.79 15.39 -15.83
N LEU A 292 -9.40 16.06 -14.85
CA LEU A 292 -10.10 15.46 -13.71
C LEU A 292 -11.61 15.51 -13.94
N ALA A 293 -12.31 14.44 -13.56
CA ALA A 293 -13.77 14.46 -13.48
C ALA A 293 -14.21 14.81 -12.05
N ILE A 294 -15.03 15.85 -11.91
CA ILE A 294 -15.53 16.38 -10.63
C ILE A 294 -17.05 16.27 -10.61
N ASP A 295 -17.58 15.45 -9.70
CA ASP A 295 -19.02 15.30 -9.47
C ASP A 295 -19.47 16.13 -8.27
N GLY A 296 -20.49 16.96 -8.45
CA GLY A 296 -21.14 17.70 -7.38
C GLY A 296 -22.22 16.85 -6.70
N VAL A 297 -22.12 16.66 -5.40
CA VAL A 297 -23.07 15.86 -4.59
C VAL A 297 -23.83 16.78 -3.65
N ALA A 298 -25.11 16.52 -3.38
CA ALA A 298 -25.87 17.33 -2.43
C ALA A 298 -25.33 17.16 -0.99
N ALA A 299 -25.05 18.27 -0.31
CA ALA A 299 -24.65 18.31 1.10
C ALA A 299 -25.60 19.22 1.89
N TYR A 300 -26.30 18.70 2.89
CA TYR A 300 -27.30 19.46 3.66
C TYR A 300 -27.66 18.80 4.99
N ASN A 301 -28.23 19.58 5.90
CA ASN A 301 -28.83 19.08 7.12
C ASN A 301 -30.30 18.69 6.90
N LEU A 302 -30.72 17.57 7.51
CA LEU A 302 -32.10 17.10 7.49
C LEU A 302 -32.98 17.84 8.50
N THR A 303 -32.42 18.10 9.69
CA THR A 303 -33.18 18.68 10.82
C THR A 303 -32.56 19.96 11.36
N LYS A 304 -31.25 20.16 11.18
CA LYS A 304 -30.54 21.38 11.58
C LYS A 304 -30.77 22.47 10.54
N THR A 305 -30.67 23.74 10.95
CA THR A 305 -30.96 24.89 10.06
C THR A 305 -29.71 25.51 9.43
N ASN A 306 -28.52 25.07 9.82
CA ASN A 306 -27.26 25.70 9.46
C ASN A 306 -26.85 25.42 8.01
N HIS A 307 -27.18 24.23 7.47
CA HIS A 307 -26.82 23.82 6.11
C HIS A 307 -28.06 23.44 5.27
N PRO A 308 -28.91 24.41 4.86
CA PRO A 308 -30.19 24.12 4.22
C PRO A 308 -30.04 23.62 2.77
N LYS A 309 -30.83 22.62 2.40
CA LYS A 309 -30.84 22.02 1.04
C LYS A 309 -31.04 23.04 -0.08
N ALA A 310 -31.82 24.09 0.17
CA ALA A 310 -32.13 25.13 -0.83
C ALA A 310 -30.91 25.92 -1.31
N ASN A 311 -29.80 25.89 -0.57
CA ASN A 311 -28.57 26.58 -0.97
C ASN A 311 -27.79 25.84 -2.06
N ASN A 312 -28.14 24.58 -2.36
CA ASN A 312 -27.44 23.73 -3.34
C ASN A 312 -25.93 23.62 -3.07
N TRP A 313 -25.56 23.56 -1.79
CA TRP A 313 -24.18 23.33 -1.36
C TRP A 313 -23.75 21.88 -1.58
N LEU A 314 -22.44 21.70 -1.66
CA LEU A 314 -21.84 20.54 -2.32
C LEU A 314 -20.99 19.69 -1.37
N GLY A 315 -21.04 18.38 -1.56
CA GLY A 315 -19.86 17.53 -1.47
C GLY A 315 -19.27 17.33 -2.87
N PHE A 316 -18.04 16.83 -2.97
CA PHE A 316 -17.38 16.54 -4.24
C PHE A 316 -16.92 15.10 -4.32
N VAL A 317 -17.16 14.43 -5.44
CA VAL A 317 -16.38 13.24 -5.82
C VAL A 317 -15.36 13.66 -6.87
N VAL A 318 -14.08 13.46 -6.54
CA VAL A 318 -12.94 13.78 -7.39
C VAL A 318 -12.40 12.48 -7.97
N THR A 319 -12.48 12.32 -9.28
CA THR A 319 -11.82 11.22 -9.99
C THR A 319 -10.44 11.69 -10.44
N VAL A 320 -9.39 11.10 -9.88
CA VAL A 320 -7.97 11.45 -10.10
C VAL A 320 -7.14 10.18 -10.27
N GLY A 321 -6.42 10.05 -11.38
CA GLY A 321 -5.81 8.77 -11.76
C GLY A 321 -6.88 7.67 -11.91
N SER A 322 -6.68 6.53 -11.27
CA SER A 322 -7.68 5.45 -11.14
C SER A 322 -8.55 5.57 -9.87
N SER A 323 -8.35 6.61 -9.08
CA SER A 323 -8.96 6.77 -7.76
C SER A 323 -10.17 7.70 -7.75
N ARG A 324 -11.17 7.39 -6.92
CA ARG A 324 -12.34 8.23 -6.64
C ARG A 324 -12.36 8.64 -5.18
N ILE A 325 -12.21 9.94 -4.93
CA ILE A 325 -12.15 10.52 -3.58
C ILE A 325 -13.41 11.34 -3.32
N TYR A 326 -14.19 10.97 -2.31
CA TYR A 326 -15.39 11.69 -1.88
C TYR A 326 -15.10 12.59 -0.69
N CYS A 327 -15.25 13.91 -0.87
CA CYS A 327 -15.25 14.90 0.21
C CYS A 327 -16.69 15.36 0.46
N ALA A 328 -17.29 14.94 1.57
CA ALA A 328 -18.73 15.08 1.78
C ALA A 328 -19.24 16.51 1.97
N GLY A 329 -18.36 17.44 2.33
CA GLY A 329 -18.74 18.76 2.83
C GLY A 329 -19.46 18.67 4.17
N ASP A 330 -20.14 19.75 4.53
CA ASP A 330 -20.99 19.79 5.71
C ASP A 330 -22.36 19.18 5.38
N THR A 331 -22.65 18.03 5.98
CA THR A 331 -23.90 17.31 5.70
C THR A 331 -24.32 16.45 6.89
N ASP A 332 -25.62 16.19 6.99
CA ASP A 332 -26.17 15.05 7.75
C ASP A 332 -26.10 13.78 6.87
N LEU A 333 -26.52 12.64 7.42
CA LEU A 333 -26.67 11.38 6.68
C LEU A 333 -27.86 11.48 5.71
N THR A 334 -27.59 11.69 4.42
CA THR A 334 -28.62 11.88 3.39
C THR A 334 -28.85 10.62 2.55
N ASP A 335 -30.04 10.47 1.97
CA ASP A 335 -30.34 9.35 1.06
C ASP A 335 -29.55 9.44 -0.25
N GLU A 336 -29.19 10.65 -0.68
CA GLU A 336 -28.36 10.89 -1.87
C GLU A 336 -26.99 10.20 -1.80
N MET A 337 -26.43 9.98 -0.60
CA MET A 337 -25.17 9.24 -0.42
C MET A 337 -25.22 7.81 -0.98
N LYS A 338 -26.40 7.18 -1.07
CA LYS A 338 -26.56 5.82 -1.63
C LYS A 338 -26.33 5.75 -3.13
N ALA A 339 -26.39 6.88 -3.83
CA ALA A 339 -26.12 6.94 -5.27
C ALA A 339 -24.62 7.09 -5.57
N ILE A 340 -23.80 7.38 -4.55
CA ILE A 340 -22.35 7.49 -4.67
C ILE A 340 -21.79 6.07 -4.66
N THR A 341 -21.04 5.71 -5.70
CA THR A 341 -20.49 4.38 -5.91
C THR A 341 -19.02 4.46 -6.30
N ASP A 342 -18.33 3.32 -6.13
CA ASP A 342 -16.93 3.13 -6.48
C ASP A 342 -16.04 4.19 -5.85
N VAL A 343 -16.14 4.38 -4.53
CA VAL A 343 -15.33 5.34 -3.79
C VAL A 343 -14.15 4.63 -3.15
N ASP A 344 -12.94 5.09 -3.42
CA ASP A 344 -11.74 4.54 -2.79
C ASP A 344 -11.46 5.19 -1.45
N LEU A 345 -11.61 6.52 -1.37
CA LEU A 345 -11.37 7.30 -0.16
C LEU A 345 -12.54 8.25 0.12
N ALA A 346 -13.10 8.20 1.32
CA ALA A 346 -14.17 9.11 1.75
C ALA A 346 -13.76 9.95 2.97
N PHE A 347 -13.83 11.27 2.85
CA PHE A 347 -13.80 12.21 3.96
C PHE A 347 -15.23 12.50 4.42
N LEU A 348 -15.56 12.07 5.64
CA LEU A 348 -16.89 12.19 6.22
C LEU A 348 -16.84 13.06 7.48
N PRO A 349 -17.73 14.06 7.64
CA PRO A 349 -17.76 14.88 8.84
C PRO A 349 -18.24 14.04 10.02
N ALA A 350 -17.56 14.16 11.16
CA ALA A 350 -17.89 13.40 12.37
C ALA A 350 -17.97 14.29 13.62
N GLY A 351 -18.12 15.62 13.43
CA GLY A 351 -18.12 16.61 14.51
C GLY A 351 -19.45 16.78 15.25
N GLY A 352 -20.56 16.28 14.71
CA GLY A 352 -21.88 16.17 15.35
C GLY A 352 -22.70 17.45 15.49
N THR A 353 -22.08 18.56 15.92
CA THR A 353 -22.85 19.78 16.25
C THR A 353 -23.53 20.39 15.03
N TYR A 354 -22.80 20.52 13.91
CA TYR A 354 -23.27 21.14 12.67
C TYR A 354 -23.47 20.14 11.53
N THR A 355 -22.86 18.97 11.66
CA THR A 355 -22.76 17.90 10.65
C THR A 355 -23.11 16.55 11.28
N MET A 356 -22.94 15.43 10.59
CA MET A 356 -23.09 14.10 11.17
C MET A 356 -22.29 13.92 12.48
N ASP A 357 -22.89 13.24 13.46
CA ASP A 357 -22.13 12.69 14.59
C ASP A 357 -21.34 11.42 14.19
N ALA A 358 -20.51 10.91 15.10
CA ALA A 358 -19.69 9.73 14.83
C ALA A 358 -20.48 8.47 14.44
N ALA A 359 -21.70 8.29 14.96
CA ALA A 359 -22.55 7.13 14.64
C ALA A 359 -23.23 7.30 13.29
N GLU A 360 -23.70 8.52 12.97
CA GLU A 360 -24.26 8.87 11.67
C GLU A 360 -23.21 8.74 10.56
N ALA A 361 -21.99 9.25 10.79
CA ALA A 361 -20.87 9.09 9.87
C ALA A 361 -20.53 7.60 9.64
N ALA A 362 -20.53 6.79 10.71
CA ALA A 362 -20.32 5.34 10.60
C ALA A 362 -21.40 4.66 9.75
N LEU A 363 -22.65 5.08 9.88
CA LEU A 363 -23.73 4.60 9.02
C LEU A 363 -23.57 5.05 7.56
N ALA A 364 -23.05 6.26 7.31
CA ALA A 364 -22.77 6.75 5.95
C ALA A 364 -21.79 5.84 5.19
N THR A 365 -20.83 5.20 5.88
CA THR A 365 -19.92 4.23 5.24
C THR A 365 -20.65 3.02 4.65
N ARG A 366 -21.86 2.69 5.14
CA ARG A 366 -22.69 1.63 4.55
C ARG A 366 -23.41 2.06 3.29
N PHE A 367 -23.60 3.37 3.09
CA PHE A 367 -24.24 3.93 1.89
C PHE A 367 -23.19 4.14 0.80
N VAL A 368 -22.05 4.73 1.16
CA VAL A 368 -20.97 5.09 0.23
C VAL A 368 -20.07 3.88 -0.09
N GLN A 369 -19.93 2.94 0.86
CA GLN A 369 -19.09 1.75 0.75
C GLN A 369 -17.64 2.03 0.31
N PRO A 370 -16.92 2.97 0.95
CA PRO A 370 -15.57 3.31 0.52
C PRO A 370 -14.56 2.22 0.92
N THR A 371 -13.45 2.11 0.18
CA THR A 371 -12.30 1.28 0.60
C THR A 371 -11.72 1.79 1.93
N LEU A 372 -11.49 3.10 2.02
CA LEU A 372 -11.02 3.80 3.22
C LEU A 372 -11.91 5.00 3.54
N ALA A 373 -12.24 5.21 4.82
CA ALA A 373 -12.82 6.46 5.28
C ALA A 373 -11.88 7.22 6.24
N VAL A 374 -11.98 8.55 6.22
CA VAL A 374 -11.27 9.47 7.11
C VAL A 374 -12.29 10.40 7.77
N PRO A 375 -12.41 10.39 9.12
CA PRO A 375 -13.22 11.38 9.80
C PRO A 375 -12.57 12.76 9.68
N TYR A 376 -13.34 13.75 9.28
CA TYR A 376 -12.90 15.14 9.25
C TYR A 376 -13.95 16.09 9.87
N HIS A 377 -13.77 17.41 9.75
CA HIS A 377 -14.60 18.43 10.39
C HIS A 377 -14.64 18.28 11.93
N TRP A 378 -13.48 18.06 12.53
CA TRP A 378 -13.30 18.00 13.99
C TRP A 378 -12.03 18.72 14.44
N GLY A 379 -11.95 19.09 15.73
CA GLY A 379 -10.73 19.55 16.41
C GLY A 379 -10.47 21.06 16.42
N THR A 380 -11.17 21.87 15.62
CA THR A 380 -10.94 23.33 15.54
C THR A 380 -12.16 24.18 15.94
N VAL A 381 -13.35 23.78 15.49
CA VAL A 381 -14.63 24.50 15.69
C VAL A 381 -15.61 23.64 16.49
N THR A 382 -15.67 22.35 16.17
CA THR A 382 -16.50 21.35 16.81
C THR A 382 -15.79 20.00 16.79
N GLY A 383 -16.35 19.01 17.48
CA GLY A 383 -15.81 17.66 17.56
C GLY A 383 -14.44 17.57 18.24
N THR A 384 -14.06 16.36 18.56
CA THR A 384 -12.80 16.01 19.20
C THR A 384 -12.20 14.77 18.55
N VAL A 385 -10.94 14.47 18.87
CA VAL A 385 -10.33 13.20 18.44
C VAL A 385 -11.14 11.98 18.90
N ALA A 386 -11.83 12.07 20.05
CA ALA A 386 -12.66 10.98 20.56
C ALA A 386 -13.87 10.70 19.65
N ASP A 387 -14.41 11.70 18.96
CA ASP A 387 -15.49 11.52 17.99
C ASP A 387 -14.97 10.81 16.72
N ALA A 388 -13.79 11.20 16.24
CA ALA A 388 -13.10 10.51 15.15
C ALA A 388 -12.77 9.05 15.48
N GLU A 389 -12.29 8.76 16.68
CA GLU A 389 -12.02 7.39 17.15
C GLU A 389 -13.32 6.58 17.33
N ARG A 390 -14.40 7.23 17.79
CA ARG A 390 -15.72 6.61 17.86
C ARG A 390 -16.24 6.27 16.47
N PHE A 391 -16.07 7.14 15.47
CA PHE A 391 -16.41 6.83 14.08
C PHE A 391 -15.63 5.61 13.58
N ALA A 392 -14.31 5.60 13.80
CA ALA A 392 -13.44 4.50 13.39
C ALA A 392 -13.85 3.14 14.00
N SER A 393 -14.32 3.11 15.24
CA SER A 393 -14.76 1.87 15.90
C SER A 393 -16.14 1.37 15.46
N LEU A 394 -16.97 2.22 14.85
CA LEU A 394 -18.34 1.89 14.44
C LEU A 394 -18.50 1.68 12.92
N ALA A 395 -17.57 2.19 12.12
CA ALA A 395 -17.64 2.17 10.67
C ALA A 395 -17.69 0.75 10.10
N ALA A 396 -18.32 0.61 8.92
CA ALA A 396 -18.42 -0.66 8.20
C ALA A 396 -17.24 -0.92 7.25
N CYS A 397 -16.30 0.03 7.16
CA CYS A 397 -15.11 -0.03 6.33
C CYS A 397 -13.85 0.25 7.17
N ASN A 398 -12.69 0.17 6.53
CA ASN A 398 -11.44 0.60 7.12
C ASN A 398 -11.46 2.11 7.39
N VAL A 399 -10.87 2.55 8.49
CA VAL A 399 -10.84 3.97 8.89
C VAL A 399 -9.45 4.40 9.32
N LYS A 400 -8.98 5.50 8.74
CA LYS A 400 -7.75 6.18 9.18
C LYS A 400 -8.09 7.48 9.89
N VAL A 401 -7.88 7.52 11.21
CA VAL A 401 -7.88 8.79 11.95
C VAL A 401 -6.55 9.49 11.68
N MET A 402 -6.60 10.61 10.97
CA MET A 402 -5.40 11.36 10.58
C MET A 402 -5.06 12.47 11.58
N SER A 403 -3.78 12.84 11.66
CA SER A 403 -3.35 14.10 12.28
C SER A 403 -3.31 15.21 11.24
N ALA A 404 -3.53 16.47 11.63
CA ALA A 404 -3.43 17.59 10.70
C ALA A 404 -2.00 17.67 10.11
N GLY A 405 -1.91 17.76 8.77
CA GLY A 405 -0.69 17.69 8.00
C GLY A 405 -0.23 16.28 7.62
N GLN A 406 -0.87 15.21 8.13
CA GLN A 406 -0.54 13.84 7.75
C GLN A 406 -0.93 13.58 6.29
N THR A 407 -0.07 12.85 5.56
CA THR A 407 -0.30 12.42 4.18
C THR A 407 -0.37 10.89 4.11
N ILE A 408 -1.26 10.37 3.26
CA ILE A 408 -1.36 8.94 2.92
C ILE A 408 -1.29 8.75 1.40
N SER A 409 -0.76 7.59 0.96
CA SER A 409 -0.72 7.18 -0.45
C SER A 409 -1.96 6.33 -0.79
N SER A 410 -2.42 6.39 -2.05
CA SER A 410 -3.48 5.49 -2.55
C SER A 410 -3.11 4.01 -2.49
N GLU A 411 -1.81 3.70 -2.46
CA GLU A 411 -1.31 2.34 -2.25
C GLU A 411 -1.68 1.79 -0.87
N ASP A 412 -1.85 2.67 0.12
CA ASP A 412 -2.15 2.28 1.50
C ASP A 412 -3.64 2.14 1.78
N TRP A 413 -4.53 2.56 0.89
CA TRP A 413 -5.96 2.71 1.25
C TRP A 413 -6.65 1.37 1.56
N SER A 414 -6.20 0.29 0.92
CA SER A 414 -6.71 -1.07 1.18
C SER A 414 -6.11 -1.74 2.42
N ARG A 415 -5.07 -1.13 3.02
CA ARG A 415 -4.31 -1.71 4.13
C ARG A 415 -5.13 -1.70 5.41
N ASP A 416 -5.11 -2.78 6.19
CA ASP A 416 -5.70 -2.77 7.53
C ASP A 416 -4.98 -1.78 8.48
N PHE A 417 -5.55 -0.58 8.68
CA PHE A 417 -4.97 0.44 9.58
C PHE A 417 -5.12 0.09 11.06
N THR A 418 -5.84 -0.99 11.38
CA THR A 418 -5.83 -1.53 12.73
C THR A 418 -4.65 -2.45 12.97
N PHE A 419 -3.92 -2.90 11.93
CA PHE A 419 -2.62 -3.59 12.05
C PHE A 419 -1.51 -2.54 12.11
N VAL A 420 -1.12 -2.18 13.33
CA VAL A 420 -0.39 -0.93 13.59
C VAL A 420 1.11 -1.09 13.76
N ALA A 421 1.60 -2.27 14.15
CA ALA A 421 3.03 -2.54 14.26
C ALA A 421 3.33 -4.02 14.02
N HIS A 422 4.45 -4.29 13.35
CA HIS A 422 4.93 -5.62 13.03
C HIS A 422 6.46 -5.63 12.94
N TRP A 423 7.11 -6.36 13.84
CA TRP A 423 8.54 -6.63 13.73
C TRP A 423 8.73 -8.10 13.37
N THR A 424 9.21 -8.36 12.15
CA THR A 424 9.53 -9.71 11.67
C THR A 424 10.83 -10.23 12.28
N PHE A 425 11.76 -9.33 12.62
CA PHE A 425 13.12 -9.64 13.05
C PHE A 425 13.95 -10.40 12.01
N ASP A 426 13.74 -10.06 10.73
CA ASP A 426 14.44 -10.65 9.58
C ASP A 426 15.79 -9.97 9.26
N GLU A 427 16.15 -8.91 9.99
CA GLU A 427 17.42 -8.24 9.80
C GLU A 427 18.62 -9.15 10.12
N SER A 428 19.73 -8.92 9.41
CA SER A 428 20.97 -9.67 9.62
C SER A 428 21.97 -9.00 10.56
N HIS A 429 21.80 -7.70 10.83
CA HIS A 429 22.72 -6.90 11.65
C HIS A 429 22.13 -5.54 12.03
N GLY A 430 22.79 -4.85 12.97
CA GLY A 430 22.44 -3.47 13.37
C GLY A 430 21.66 -3.43 14.67
N LEU A 431 21.21 -2.23 15.03
CA LEU A 431 20.51 -1.97 16.30
C LEU A 431 19.02 -1.62 16.10
N ILE A 432 18.53 -1.64 14.87
CA ILE A 432 17.16 -1.27 14.53
C ILE A 432 16.42 -2.53 14.06
N ALA A 433 15.28 -2.80 14.68
CA ALA A 433 14.26 -3.72 14.17
C ALA A 433 13.20 -2.88 13.46
N SER A 434 13.06 -3.07 12.16
CA SER A 434 12.19 -2.26 11.31
C SER A 434 10.74 -2.67 11.55
N ASP A 435 9.83 -1.70 11.64
CA ASP A 435 8.40 -1.97 11.66
C ASP A 435 7.89 -2.11 10.22
N SER A 436 7.52 -3.33 9.81
CA SER A 436 7.00 -3.60 8.46
C SER A 436 5.53 -3.23 8.31
N ALA A 437 4.85 -2.87 9.39
CA ALA A 437 3.51 -2.35 9.36
C ALA A 437 3.54 -0.83 9.57
N GLY A 438 3.78 -0.34 10.77
CA GLY A 438 3.69 1.10 11.06
C GLY A 438 4.96 1.88 10.75
N ASP A 439 5.12 2.98 11.49
CA ASP A 439 6.35 3.79 11.55
C ASP A 439 7.00 3.65 12.95
N TYR A 440 6.88 2.48 13.58
CA TYR A 440 7.31 2.24 14.96
C TYR A 440 8.60 1.42 15.06
N ASP A 441 9.61 1.76 14.25
CA ASP A 441 10.95 1.14 14.32
C ASP A 441 11.45 1.04 15.77
N ALA A 442 11.95 -0.13 16.13
CA ALA A 442 12.36 -0.44 17.49
C ALA A 442 13.88 -0.55 17.61
N THR A 443 14.40 -0.27 18.80
CA THR A 443 15.84 -0.23 19.06
C THR A 443 16.25 -1.34 20.00
N LEU A 444 17.31 -2.08 19.64
CA LEU A 444 17.92 -3.14 20.43
C LEU A 444 18.87 -2.54 21.49
N ALA A 445 18.91 -3.16 22.68
CA ALA A 445 19.82 -2.85 23.78
C ALA A 445 20.27 -4.14 24.49
N GLY A 446 21.50 -4.16 25.03
CA GLY A 446 22.11 -5.34 25.69
C GLY A 446 23.05 -6.16 24.80
N GLY A 447 22.82 -6.11 23.48
CA GLY A 447 23.49 -6.97 22.50
C GLY A 447 22.69 -8.19 22.02
N PRO A 448 21.35 -8.12 21.81
CA PRO A 448 20.61 -9.22 21.21
C PRO A 448 21.22 -9.65 19.87
N LEU A 449 21.16 -10.94 19.58
CA LEU A 449 21.76 -11.52 18.38
C LEU A 449 20.70 -11.76 17.31
N TRP A 450 20.91 -11.18 16.13
CA TRP A 450 20.14 -11.46 14.91
C TRP A 450 20.33 -12.90 14.44
N GLN A 451 19.23 -13.52 14.03
CA GLN A 451 19.22 -14.92 13.62
C GLN A 451 18.40 -15.12 12.33
N PRO A 452 18.92 -14.65 11.19
CA PRO A 452 18.16 -14.46 9.94
C PRO A 452 17.69 -15.75 9.25
N MET A 453 18.05 -16.93 9.77
CA MET A 453 17.69 -18.24 9.20
C MET A 453 17.16 -19.24 10.25
N ALA A 454 16.96 -18.81 11.49
CA ALA A 454 16.62 -19.69 12.60
C ALA A 454 15.33 -19.27 13.32
N GLY A 455 14.59 -18.32 12.74
CA GLY A 455 13.26 -17.96 13.19
C GLY A 455 12.20 -19.00 12.90
N ARG A 456 11.01 -18.72 13.41
CA ARG A 456 9.82 -19.48 13.05
C ARG A 456 9.32 -19.06 11.67
N LEU A 457 9.37 -17.77 11.36
CA LEU A 457 9.03 -17.18 10.07
C LEU A 457 10.27 -16.43 9.55
N ASN A 458 11.16 -17.14 8.85
CA ASN A 458 12.46 -16.64 8.40
C ASN A 458 13.46 -16.35 9.55
N GLY A 459 13.60 -15.09 9.96
CA GLY A 459 14.53 -14.60 10.97
C GLY A 459 13.92 -14.51 12.37
N ALA A 460 14.76 -14.20 13.35
CA ALA A 460 14.35 -13.98 14.73
C ALA A 460 15.43 -13.21 15.48
N ILE A 461 15.11 -12.76 16.69
CA ILE A 461 16.07 -12.20 17.63
C ILE A 461 16.28 -13.14 18.82
N LEU A 462 17.55 -13.40 19.16
CA LEU A 462 17.95 -14.17 20.33
C LEU A 462 18.40 -13.23 21.44
N LEU A 463 17.82 -13.42 22.63
CA LEU A 463 18.11 -12.68 23.85
C LEU A 463 18.78 -13.59 24.88
N ASP A 464 19.77 -13.07 25.60
CA ASP A 464 20.60 -13.85 26.54
C ASP A 464 19.98 -14.05 27.94
N GLY A 465 19.00 -13.24 28.31
CA GLY A 465 18.34 -13.26 29.61
C GLY A 465 19.06 -12.49 30.72
N VAL A 466 19.98 -11.58 30.37
CA VAL A 466 20.76 -10.77 31.31
C VAL A 466 20.40 -9.29 31.20
N ASP A 467 20.55 -8.70 30.02
CA ASP A 467 20.24 -7.28 29.76
C ASP A 467 19.68 -7.00 28.35
N ASP A 468 19.53 -8.04 27.53
CA ASP A 468 18.99 -7.97 26.18
C ASP A 468 17.50 -7.57 26.15
N CYS A 469 17.18 -6.52 25.41
CA CYS A 469 15.79 -6.15 25.13
C CYS A 469 15.65 -5.28 23.88
N ILE A 470 14.41 -5.14 23.40
CA ILE A 470 14.05 -4.26 22.29
C ILE A 470 13.03 -3.24 22.79
N THR A 471 13.21 -1.96 22.47
CA THR A 471 12.29 -0.89 22.90
C THR A 471 11.69 -0.17 21.71
N THR A 472 10.39 0.11 21.79
CA THR A 472 9.62 0.77 20.72
C THR A 472 9.30 2.23 21.09
N PRO A 473 8.92 3.09 20.13
CA PRO A 473 8.15 4.30 20.41
C PRO A 473 6.78 3.97 21.02
N PHE A 474 6.03 5.00 21.46
CA PHE A 474 4.65 4.82 21.92
C PHE A 474 3.72 4.40 20.78
N ILE A 475 2.95 3.33 21.00
CA ILE A 475 2.05 2.75 19.99
C ILE A 475 0.59 2.94 20.40
N LEU A 476 0.20 2.36 21.53
CA LEU A 476 -1.15 2.50 22.08
C LEU A 476 -1.15 2.45 23.60
N ASN A 477 -2.19 3.03 24.20
CA ASN A 477 -2.46 2.96 25.63
C ASN A 477 -3.61 1.96 25.88
N PRO A 478 -3.36 0.85 26.59
CA PRO A 478 -4.37 -0.21 26.79
C PRO A 478 -5.55 0.23 27.65
N SER A 479 -5.46 1.37 28.34
CA SER A 479 -6.59 1.96 29.06
C SER A 479 -7.57 2.72 28.16
N GLN A 480 -7.19 2.98 26.90
CA GLN A 480 -7.94 3.83 25.97
C GLN A 480 -8.43 3.08 24.73
N LYS A 481 -7.77 1.97 24.34
CA LYS A 481 -8.06 1.25 23.10
C LYS A 481 -8.25 -0.23 23.36
N THR A 482 -9.09 -0.86 22.54
CA THR A 482 -9.03 -2.30 22.32
C THR A 482 -7.72 -2.64 21.63
N PHE A 483 -7.21 -3.86 21.84
CA PHE A 483 -6.01 -4.28 21.13
C PHE A 483 -5.89 -5.80 21.07
N SER A 484 -4.99 -6.25 20.20
CA SER A 484 -4.43 -7.59 20.21
C SER A 484 -2.92 -7.51 20.07
N VAL A 485 -2.21 -8.41 20.73
CA VAL A 485 -0.77 -8.58 20.54
C VAL A 485 -0.46 -10.06 20.38
N PHE A 486 0.41 -10.38 19.43
CA PHE A 486 0.90 -11.74 19.19
C PHE A 486 2.41 -11.73 19.02
N ALA A 487 3.05 -12.82 19.39
CA ALA A 487 4.48 -13.04 19.18
C ALA A 487 4.75 -14.53 19.03
N TRP A 488 5.73 -14.88 18.21
CA TRP A 488 6.38 -16.19 18.31
C TRP A 488 7.48 -16.12 19.35
N ILE A 489 7.51 -17.11 20.23
CA ILE A 489 8.55 -17.23 21.26
C ILE A 489 9.09 -18.66 21.29
N LYS A 490 10.36 -18.80 21.65
CA LYS A 490 10.95 -20.11 21.93
C LYS A 490 12.09 -20.00 22.92
N VAL A 491 12.14 -20.94 23.86
CA VAL A 491 13.06 -20.87 25.02
C VAL A 491 12.71 -19.67 25.91
N GLY A 492 12.81 -19.84 27.22
CA GLY A 492 12.50 -18.84 28.23
C GLY A 492 12.43 -19.49 29.60
N GLY A 493 12.39 -18.68 30.65
CA GLY A 493 12.32 -19.11 32.04
C GLY A 493 11.05 -18.63 32.76
N PRO A 494 10.54 -19.39 33.74
CA PRO A 494 9.49 -18.90 34.62
C PRO A 494 9.84 -17.54 35.23
N GLY A 495 8.91 -16.58 35.16
CA GLY A 495 9.06 -15.22 35.67
C GLY A 495 9.71 -14.23 34.69
N GLN A 496 10.15 -14.68 33.52
CA GLN A 496 10.66 -13.82 32.46
C GLN A 496 9.53 -13.20 31.62
N THR A 497 9.80 -12.03 31.06
CA THR A 497 8.83 -11.22 30.33
C THR A 497 9.07 -11.29 28.84
N ILE A 498 7.98 -11.51 28.10
CA ILE A 498 7.99 -11.50 26.62
C ILE A 498 7.76 -10.08 26.11
N LEU A 499 6.76 -9.39 26.67
CA LEU A 499 6.39 -8.03 26.27
C LEU A 499 5.82 -7.25 27.46
N SER A 500 6.28 -6.01 27.64
CA SER A 500 5.80 -5.09 28.68
C SER A 500 5.65 -3.65 28.19
N GLN A 501 4.88 -2.84 28.92
CA GLN A 501 4.89 -1.38 28.75
C GLN A 501 6.01 -0.78 29.59
N ILE A 502 6.84 0.10 29.01
CA ILE A 502 7.93 0.77 29.74
C ILE A 502 7.36 1.60 30.91
N GLY A 503 7.80 1.28 32.13
CA GLY A 503 7.30 1.88 33.37
C GLY A 503 5.85 1.50 33.74
N GLY A 504 5.27 0.51 33.06
CA GLY A 504 3.90 0.04 33.25
C GLY A 504 3.83 -1.40 33.74
N ALA A 505 3.10 -2.25 33.01
CA ALA A 505 2.85 -3.65 33.37
C ALA A 505 3.37 -4.62 32.31
N ASN A 506 3.58 -5.88 32.71
CA ASN A 506 3.82 -6.99 31.80
C ASN A 506 2.54 -7.34 31.04
N TRP A 507 2.58 -7.22 29.72
CA TRP A 507 1.46 -7.60 28.86
C TRP A 507 1.47 -9.11 28.63
N LEU A 508 2.65 -9.68 28.34
CA LEU A 508 2.86 -11.11 28.18
C LEU A 508 4.11 -11.52 28.98
N LEU A 509 3.98 -12.52 29.84
CA LEU A 509 5.08 -13.12 30.61
C LEU A 509 4.85 -14.60 30.82
N ALA A 510 5.92 -15.32 31.17
CA ALA A 510 5.82 -16.66 31.74
C ALA A 510 5.60 -16.55 33.26
N ASP A 511 4.52 -17.13 33.77
CA ASP A 511 4.21 -17.12 35.20
C ASP A 511 5.38 -17.70 36.03
N PRO A 512 5.83 -17.03 37.10
CA PRO A 512 6.97 -17.48 37.91
C PRO A 512 6.83 -18.86 38.53
N SER A 513 5.59 -19.32 38.78
CA SER A 513 5.34 -20.58 39.48
C SER A 513 5.18 -21.77 38.54
N THR A 514 4.65 -21.54 37.34
CA THR A 514 4.26 -22.60 36.41
C THR A 514 4.99 -22.55 35.06
N GLY A 515 5.55 -21.40 34.68
CA GLY A 515 6.01 -21.16 33.30
C GLY A 515 4.87 -21.01 32.30
N ALA A 516 3.61 -20.92 32.77
CA ALA A 516 2.45 -20.75 31.91
C ALA A 516 2.31 -19.32 31.40
N LEU A 517 1.72 -19.15 30.21
CA LEU A 517 1.45 -17.82 29.66
C LEU A 517 0.53 -17.04 30.61
N ALA A 518 0.90 -15.81 30.92
CA ALA A 518 0.14 -14.92 31.78
C ALA A 518 0.12 -13.48 31.28
N THR A 519 -0.74 -12.66 31.88
CA THR A 519 -0.71 -11.19 31.78
C THR A 519 -0.91 -10.54 33.14
N GLN A 520 -0.13 -9.49 33.40
CA GLN A 520 -0.28 -8.62 34.58
C GLN A 520 -0.96 -7.30 34.24
N LEU A 521 -1.41 -7.14 32.99
CA LEU A 521 -2.13 -5.96 32.54
C LEU A 521 -3.57 -6.02 33.03
N LYS A 522 -3.91 -5.25 34.06
CA LYS A 522 -5.17 -5.34 34.83
C LYS A 522 -5.63 -3.96 35.30
N MET A 523 -6.85 -3.86 35.81
CA MET A 523 -7.34 -2.61 36.41
C MET A 523 -6.49 -2.16 37.61
N SER A 524 -6.47 -0.86 37.90
CA SER A 524 -5.83 -0.35 39.13
C SER A 524 -6.70 -0.65 40.36
N GLY A 525 -6.09 -1.11 41.46
CA GLY A 525 -6.74 -1.24 42.77
C GLY A 525 -6.89 -2.67 43.32
N ARG A 526 -7.54 -2.78 44.48
CA ARG A 526 -7.58 -3.99 45.34
C ARG A 526 -8.32 -5.21 44.74
N GLY A 527 -9.13 -5.03 43.69
CA GLY A 527 -9.87 -6.11 43.02
C GLY A 527 -9.13 -6.75 41.84
N SER A 528 -7.96 -6.23 41.47
CA SER A 528 -7.23 -6.66 40.28
C SER A 528 -6.49 -7.99 40.49
N LYS A 529 -6.52 -8.85 39.47
CA LYS A 529 -5.79 -10.13 39.45
C LYS A 529 -5.08 -10.32 38.13
N ASP A 530 -3.93 -10.96 38.19
CA ASP A 530 -3.24 -11.44 36.99
C ASP A 530 -4.10 -12.53 36.35
N LEU A 531 -4.07 -12.59 35.01
CA LEU A 531 -4.69 -13.69 34.28
C LEU A 531 -3.58 -14.67 33.92
N ILE A 532 -3.63 -15.86 34.49
CA ILE A 532 -2.63 -16.93 34.29
C ILE A 532 -3.35 -18.08 33.60
N SER A 533 -2.78 -18.58 32.51
CA SER A 533 -3.31 -19.73 31.79
C SER A 533 -2.81 -21.06 32.36
N SER A 534 -3.32 -22.18 31.84
CA SER A 534 -2.77 -23.52 32.12
C SER A 534 -1.71 -23.96 31.10
N ALA A 535 -1.41 -23.15 30.08
CA ALA A 535 -0.53 -23.51 28.98
C ALA A 535 0.91 -23.06 29.27
N VAL A 536 1.79 -24.03 29.52
CA VAL A 536 3.23 -23.80 29.72
C VAL A 536 3.88 -23.43 28.40
N VAL A 537 4.62 -22.31 28.36
CA VAL A 537 5.28 -21.79 27.15
C VAL A 537 6.81 -21.78 27.26
N THR A 538 7.35 -22.29 28.37
CA THR A 538 8.79 -22.38 28.67
C THR A 538 9.32 -23.81 28.47
N ASP A 539 8.73 -24.60 27.59
CA ASP A 539 9.07 -26.01 27.37
C ASP A 539 10.18 -26.23 26.32
N GLY A 540 10.68 -25.13 25.74
CA GLY A 540 11.73 -25.13 24.72
C GLY A 540 11.23 -25.28 23.28
N GLN A 541 9.91 -25.37 23.05
CA GLN A 541 9.31 -25.34 21.71
C GLN A 541 8.97 -23.91 21.28
N TRP A 542 8.73 -23.75 19.97
CA TRP A 542 8.14 -22.53 19.43
C TRP A 542 6.66 -22.49 19.78
N HIS A 543 6.21 -21.39 20.37
CA HIS A 543 4.80 -21.12 20.61
C HIS A 543 4.41 -19.76 20.05
N ARG A 544 3.22 -19.68 19.46
CA ARG A 544 2.59 -18.40 19.13
C ARG A 544 1.72 -17.97 20.29
N VAL A 545 2.17 -16.96 21.04
CA VAL A 545 1.47 -16.45 22.21
C VAL A 545 0.71 -15.18 21.87
N GLY A 546 -0.40 -14.91 22.55
CA GLY A 546 -1.15 -13.68 22.35
C GLY A 546 -2.00 -13.23 23.52
N LEU A 547 -2.32 -11.93 23.52
CA LEU A 547 -3.25 -11.27 24.45
C LEU A 547 -4.19 -10.38 23.64
N THR A 548 -5.49 -10.49 23.90
CA THR A 548 -6.52 -9.60 23.34
C THR A 548 -7.29 -8.88 24.43
N TRP A 549 -7.72 -7.64 24.15
CA TRP A 549 -8.59 -6.83 25.00
C TRP A 549 -9.71 -6.18 24.18
N ASP A 550 -10.97 -6.54 24.48
CA ASP A 550 -12.16 -6.02 23.78
C ASP A 550 -12.82 -4.80 24.44
N GLY A 551 -12.20 -4.26 25.49
CA GLY A 551 -12.78 -3.19 26.32
C GLY A 551 -13.47 -3.71 27.59
N SER A 552 -13.68 -5.02 27.68
CA SER A 552 -14.31 -5.68 28.84
C SER A 552 -13.66 -7.02 29.22
N THR A 553 -13.07 -7.72 28.26
CA THR A 553 -12.55 -9.09 28.40
C THR A 553 -11.09 -9.15 27.97
N ARG A 554 -10.26 -9.78 28.80
CA ARG A 554 -8.91 -10.22 28.41
C ARG A 554 -8.97 -11.68 28.00
N ALA A 555 -8.29 -12.05 26.93
CA ALA A 555 -8.09 -13.45 26.57
C ALA A 555 -6.62 -13.71 26.18
N LEU A 556 -6.10 -14.86 26.62
CA LEU A 556 -4.76 -15.33 26.31
C LEU A 556 -4.84 -16.49 25.31
N TYR A 557 -3.91 -16.50 24.36
CA TYR A 557 -3.82 -17.51 23.32
C TYR A 557 -2.44 -18.16 23.30
N VAL A 558 -2.40 -19.48 23.07
CA VAL A 558 -1.18 -20.24 22.75
C VAL A 558 -1.49 -21.13 21.56
N ASP A 559 -0.69 -21.02 20.51
CA ASP A 559 -0.82 -21.79 19.26
C ASP A 559 -2.24 -21.71 18.67
N ASP A 560 -2.73 -20.48 18.57
CA ASP A 560 -4.05 -20.11 18.03
C ASP A 560 -5.25 -20.65 18.83
N VAL A 561 -5.02 -21.19 20.04
CA VAL A 561 -6.07 -21.67 20.95
C VAL A 561 -6.22 -20.72 22.14
N GLU A 562 -7.45 -20.35 22.50
CA GLU A 562 -7.74 -19.61 23.73
C GLU A 562 -7.45 -20.48 24.95
N VAL A 563 -6.50 -20.06 25.80
CA VAL A 563 -6.04 -20.83 26.98
C VAL A 563 -6.46 -20.22 28.32
N ALA A 564 -6.90 -18.95 28.32
CA ALA A 564 -7.47 -18.30 29.50
C ALA A 564 -8.30 -17.07 29.11
N ARG A 565 -9.33 -16.76 29.90
CA ARG A 565 -10.12 -15.53 29.74
C ARG A 565 -10.66 -15.02 31.07
N ASP A 566 -10.78 -13.70 31.20
CA ASP A 566 -11.51 -13.06 32.30
C ASP A 566 -12.09 -11.70 31.89
N THR A 567 -12.97 -11.17 32.73
CA THR A 567 -13.54 -9.83 32.56
C THR A 567 -12.87 -8.82 33.49
N GLN A 568 -12.61 -7.62 33.00
CA GLN A 568 -12.11 -6.46 33.74
C GLN A 568 -12.98 -5.25 33.42
N THR A 569 -13.07 -4.26 34.32
CA THR A 569 -13.78 -3.00 34.03
C THR A 569 -12.93 -2.01 33.24
N SER A 570 -11.60 -2.15 33.31
CA SER A 570 -10.61 -1.34 32.61
C SER A 570 -9.23 -1.98 32.73
N LEU A 571 -8.25 -1.48 31.97
CA LEU A 571 -6.85 -1.82 32.13
C LEU A 571 -6.06 -0.59 32.59
N ALA A 572 -5.03 -0.81 33.41
CA ALA A 572 -3.98 0.19 33.61
C ALA A 572 -3.19 0.35 32.31
N GLY A 573 -2.69 1.56 32.05
CA GLY A 573 -1.89 1.84 30.86
C GLY A 573 -1.12 3.14 30.99
N GLY A 574 -0.21 3.39 30.05
CA GLY A 574 0.65 4.56 30.02
C GLY A 574 0.94 5.01 28.59
N THR A 575 1.75 6.05 28.44
CA THR A 575 2.07 6.68 27.16
C THR A 575 3.54 6.48 26.74
N ASN A 576 4.26 5.56 27.37
CA ASN A 576 5.61 5.17 26.97
C ASN A 576 5.56 4.05 25.93
N GLY A 577 6.68 3.74 25.28
CA GLY A 577 6.77 2.59 24.39
C GLY A 577 6.62 1.22 25.07
N LEU A 578 6.80 0.19 24.26
CA LEU A 578 6.85 -1.20 24.71
C LEU A 578 8.31 -1.65 24.86
N ARG A 579 8.49 -2.70 25.66
CA ARG A 579 9.74 -3.43 25.80
C ARG A 579 9.50 -4.89 25.49
N LEU A 580 10.22 -5.43 24.51
CA LEU A 580 10.22 -6.83 24.15
C LEU A 580 11.40 -7.50 24.85
N GLY A 581 11.15 -8.67 25.44
CA GLY A 581 12.16 -9.48 26.11
C GLY A 581 12.57 -9.03 27.52
N ALA A 582 11.86 -8.09 28.15
CA ALA A 582 12.18 -7.65 29.50
C ALA A 582 10.99 -6.96 30.20
N GLY A 583 11.02 -6.94 31.54
CA GLY A 583 10.01 -6.31 32.39
C GLY A 583 9.95 -4.78 32.25
N PRO A 584 8.92 -4.13 32.83
CA PRO A 584 8.63 -2.72 32.63
C PRO A 584 9.78 -1.78 32.99
N ASN A 585 10.61 -2.18 33.97
CA ASN A 585 11.76 -1.42 34.44
C ASN A 585 13.09 -2.12 34.14
N ALA A 586 13.09 -3.10 33.24
CA ALA A 586 14.26 -3.90 32.87
C ALA A 586 14.94 -4.55 34.10
N GLU A 587 14.12 -5.16 34.96
CA GLU A 587 14.60 -5.81 36.18
C GLU A 587 15.42 -7.06 35.85
N ALA A 588 16.55 -7.26 36.53
CA ALA A 588 17.53 -8.32 36.21
C ALA A 588 16.97 -9.75 36.09
N THR A 589 15.87 -10.07 36.77
CA THR A 589 15.25 -11.41 36.73
C THR A 589 14.18 -11.57 35.65
N THR A 590 13.87 -10.50 34.91
CA THR A 590 12.74 -10.45 33.97
C THR A 590 13.16 -10.59 32.51
N PHE A 591 14.46 -10.50 32.22
CA PHE A 591 14.99 -10.62 30.87
C PHE A 591 14.72 -12.01 30.29
N TRP A 592 14.19 -12.04 29.08
CA TRP A 592 13.89 -13.27 28.34
C TRP A 592 15.18 -13.92 27.88
N SER A 593 15.37 -15.20 28.22
CA SER A 593 16.50 -16.00 27.76
C SER A 593 16.03 -16.93 26.65
N GLY A 594 16.01 -16.43 25.42
CA GLY A 594 15.41 -17.16 24.31
C GLY A 594 15.12 -16.30 23.10
N TRP A 595 14.27 -16.81 22.24
CA TRP A 595 13.97 -16.29 20.92
C TRP A 595 12.63 -15.57 20.92
N ILE A 596 12.57 -14.45 20.21
CA ILE A 596 11.34 -13.73 19.86
C ILE A 596 11.33 -13.53 18.35
N ASP A 597 10.16 -13.71 17.74
CA ASP A 597 9.92 -13.60 16.30
C ASP A 597 8.50 -13.04 16.05
N ASP A 598 8.30 -12.36 14.93
CA ASP A 598 7.00 -11.97 14.35
C ASP A 598 6.03 -11.36 15.38
N VAL A 599 6.47 -10.27 16.01
CA VAL A 599 5.66 -9.54 17.00
C VAL A 599 4.68 -8.62 16.26
N ARG A 600 3.39 -8.82 16.51
CA ARG A 600 2.29 -8.12 15.82
C ARG A 600 1.39 -7.40 16.82
N ILE A 601 1.01 -6.16 16.51
CA ILE A 601 0.08 -5.37 17.33
C ILE A 601 -1.09 -4.87 16.48
N TYR A 602 -2.28 -5.05 17.03
CA TYR A 602 -3.54 -4.58 16.45
C TYR A 602 -4.26 -3.63 17.41
N THR A 603 -4.94 -2.60 16.90
CA THR A 603 -5.87 -1.75 17.69
C THR A 603 -7.31 -2.27 17.67
N ARG A 604 -7.50 -3.50 17.17
CA ARG A 604 -8.74 -4.27 17.24
C ARG A 604 -8.52 -5.62 17.89
N VAL A 605 -9.61 -6.29 18.22
CA VAL A 605 -9.56 -7.70 18.61
C VAL A 605 -9.39 -8.58 17.38
N VAL A 606 -8.37 -9.42 17.41
CA VAL A 606 -8.09 -10.46 16.42
C VAL A 606 -8.21 -11.79 17.16
N VAL A 607 -9.07 -12.65 16.65
CA VAL A 607 -9.08 -14.05 17.06
C VAL A 607 -8.14 -14.78 16.09
N PRO A 608 -7.01 -15.33 16.58
CA PRO A 608 -5.93 -15.86 15.74
C PRO A 608 -6.31 -17.10 14.95
#